data_AF-A0A955LBD1-F1
#
_entry.id   AF-A0A955LBD1-F1
#
_cell.length_a   1.000
_cell.length_b   1.000
_cell.length_c   1.000
_cell.angle_alpha   90.00
_cell.angle_beta   90.00
_cell.angle_gamma   90.00
#
_symmetry.space_group_name_H-M   'P 1'
#
loop_
_entity.id
_entity.type
_entity.pdbx_description
1 polymer ?
#
loop_
_entity_poly.entity_id
_entity_poly.type
_entity_poly.pdbx_seq_one_letter_code
_entity_poly.pdbx_strand_id
1 'polypeptide(L)' 'MTTKLVPSMLMLEKGTQRVTFDELSQVVTPDPTETWMPIAHTEVLNSVTDTLGQLNFHVRQMELAVAQEGGQF' A
#
# COMPACT_ATOMS: atom_id res chain seq x y z
N MET A 1 -6.01 31.76 6.53
CA MET A 1 -5.88 30.65 7.50
C MET A 1 -4.83 29.69 6.96
N THR A 2 -3.65 29.63 7.58
CA THR A 2 -2.59 28.72 7.15
C THR A 2 -2.76 27.41 7.91
N THR A 3 -3.27 26.38 7.25
CA THR A 3 -3.45 25.06 7.85
C THR A 3 -2.07 24.52 8.26
N LYS A 4 -1.85 24.40 9.57
CA LYS A 4 -0.63 23.78 10.11
C LYS A 4 -0.71 22.27 9.82
N LEU A 5 0.12 21.79 8.91
CA LEU A 5 0.26 20.35 8.65
C LEU A 5 0.85 19.71 9.92
N VAL A 6 0.05 18.86 10.57
CA VAL A 6 0.58 17.94 11.59
C VAL A 6 1.23 16.80 10.81
N PRO A 7 2.53 16.51 11.01
CA PRO A 7 3.16 15.41 10.29
C PRO A 7 2.52 14.09 10.74
N SER A 8 1.76 13.47 9.85
CA SER A 8 1.41 12.04 9.96
C SER A 8 2.67 11.25 9.64
N MET A 9 3.08 10.37 10.54
CA MET A 9 4.29 9.55 10.39
C MET A 9 3.90 8.08 10.48
N LEU A 10 4.28 7.30 9.47
CA LEU A 10 4.10 5.85 9.49
C LEU A 10 4.98 5.22 10.59
N MET A 11 4.34 4.50 11.51
CA MET A 11 5.02 3.69 12.53
C MET A 11 5.18 2.26 12.02
N LEU A 12 6.42 1.78 11.97
CA LEU A 12 6.76 0.44 11.50
C LEU A 12 6.92 -0.52 12.68
N GLU A 13 6.35 -1.71 12.55
CA GLU A 13 6.61 -2.83 13.44
C GLU A 13 7.94 -3.52 13.04
N LYS A 14 8.53 -4.32 13.92
CA LYS A 14 9.83 -4.97 13.69
C LYS A 14 9.76 -5.90 12.46
N GLY A 15 10.70 -5.72 11.52
CA GLY A 15 10.73 -6.52 10.30
C GLY A 15 9.86 -5.96 9.18
N THR A 16 9.20 -4.82 9.38
CA THR A 16 8.58 -4.07 8.29
C THR A 16 9.59 -3.15 7.62
N GLN A 17 9.64 -3.17 6.29
CA GLN A 17 10.50 -2.32 5.47
C GLN A 17 9.66 -1.26 4.75
N ARG A 18 10.07 0.01 4.84
CA ARG A 18 9.52 1.07 3.97
C ARG A 18 9.88 0.81 2.52
N VAL A 19 8.90 0.98 1.65
CA VAL A 19 9.05 0.81 0.20
C VAL A 19 8.45 1.99 -0.53
N THR A 20 8.93 2.24 -1.73
CA THR A 20 8.30 3.09 -2.73
C THR A 20 7.18 2.33 -3.44
N PHE A 21 6.36 3.05 -4.21
CA PHE A 21 5.36 2.40 -5.08
C PHE A 21 6.01 1.47 -6.11
N ASP A 22 7.12 1.92 -6.71
CA ASP A 22 7.86 1.11 -7.69
C ASP A 22 8.40 -0.18 -7.05
N GLU A 23 8.98 -0.11 -5.85
CA GLU A 23 9.42 -1.30 -5.11
C GLU A 23 8.23 -2.21 -4.73
N LEU A 24 7.09 -1.63 -4.33
CA LEU A 24 5.86 -2.39 -4.04
C LEU A 24 5.37 -3.13 -5.30
N SER A 25 5.50 -2.54 -6.49
CA SER A 25 5.11 -3.17 -7.75
C SER A 25 5.96 -4.38 -8.14
N GLN A 26 7.16 -4.51 -7.57
CA GLN A 26 8.05 -5.66 -7.80
C GLN A 26 7.76 -6.83 -6.86
N VAL A 27 6.86 -6.66 -5.88
CA VAL A 27 6.45 -7.76 -5.00
C VAL A 27 5.65 -8.76 -5.82
N VAL A 28 6.23 -9.95 -6.02
CA VAL A 28 5.62 -11.02 -6.80
C VAL A 28 4.33 -11.47 -6.11
N THR A 29 3.25 -11.50 -6.88
CA THR A 29 2.01 -12.16 -6.47
C THR A 29 2.19 -13.66 -6.69
N PRO A 30 2.00 -14.50 -5.66
CA PRO A 30 2.09 -15.95 -5.82
C PRO A 30 1.13 -16.46 -6.89
N ASP A 31 1.44 -17.62 -7.47
CA ASP A 31 0.52 -18.24 -8.42
C ASP A 31 -0.77 -18.68 -7.70
N PRO A 32 -1.94 -18.52 -8.33
CA PRO A 32 -3.19 -18.99 -7.77
C PRO A 32 -3.22 -20.52 -7.65
N THR A 33 -3.96 -20.99 -6.65
CA THR A 33 -4.30 -22.41 -6.47
C THR A 33 -5.80 -22.63 -6.65
N GLU A 34 -6.28 -23.87 -6.56
CA GLU A 34 -7.71 -24.20 -6.72
C GLU A 34 -8.62 -23.45 -5.74
N THR A 35 -8.13 -23.18 -4.52
CA THR A 35 -8.92 -22.59 -3.43
C THR A 35 -8.44 -21.20 -3.00
N TRP A 36 -7.37 -20.68 -3.60
CA TRP A 36 -6.78 -19.40 -3.22
C TRP A 36 -6.34 -18.61 -4.44
N MET A 37 -6.89 -17.41 -4.57
CA MET A 37 -6.65 -16.47 -5.66
C MET A 37 -5.97 -15.22 -5.07
N PRO A 38 -4.63 -15.19 -4.96
CA PRO A 38 -3.91 -14.04 -4.46
C PRO A 38 -4.07 -12.85 -5.42
N ILE A 39 -4.02 -11.64 -4.86
CA ILE A 39 -4.10 -10.39 -5.61
C ILE A 39 -2.85 -9.56 -5.35
N ALA A 40 -2.44 -8.78 -6.35
CA ALA A 40 -1.26 -7.93 -6.21
C ALA A 40 -1.52 -6.81 -5.19
N HIS A 41 -0.51 -6.48 -4.40
CA HIS A 41 -0.58 -5.36 -3.46
C HIS A 41 -0.94 -4.04 -4.15
N THR A 42 -0.42 -3.83 -5.37
CA THR A 42 -0.72 -2.66 -6.20
C THR A 42 -2.17 -2.61 -6.64
N GLU A 43 -2.82 -3.75 -6.90
CA GLU A 43 -4.22 -3.81 -7.29
C GLU A 43 -5.11 -3.31 -6.14
N VAL A 44 -4.85 -3.77 -4.91
CA VAL A 44 -5.57 -3.31 -3.73
C VAL A 44 -5.34 -1.81 -3.51
N LEU A 45 -4.09 -1.36 -3.56
CA LEU A 45 -3.75 0.05 -3.34
C LEU A 45 -4.43 0.96 -4.37
N ASN A 46 -4.35 0.60 -5.66
CA ASN A 46 -4.96 1.35 -6.75
C ASN A 46 -6.48 1.41 -6.61
N SER A 47 -7.13 0.28 -6.27
CA SER A 47 -8.57 0.22 -6.06
C SER A 47 -9.04 1.21 -4.98
N VAL A 48 -8.30 1.30 -3.87
CA VAL A 48 -8.61 2.27 -2.80
C VAL A 48 -8.38 3.72 -3.28
N THR A 49 -7.24 4.00 -3.91
CA THR A 49 -6.95 5.37 -4.37
C THR A 49 -7.91 5.85 -5.44
N ASP A 50 -8.33 4.96 -6.35
CA ASP A 50 -9.29 5.25 -7.41
C ASP A 50 -10.67 5.51 -6.82
N THR A 51 -11.10 4.70 -5.85
CA THR A 51 -12.37 4.90 -5.14
C THR A 51 -12.40 6.24 -4.42
N LEU A 52 -11.30 6.64 -3.76
CA LEU A 52 -11.18 7.96 -3.16
C LEU A 52 -11.27 9.06 -4.22
N GLY A 53 -10.59 8.89 -5.35
CA GLY A 53 -10.62 9.82 -6.48
C GLY A 53 -12.03 10.01 -7.07
N GLN A 54 -12.80 8.94 -7.22
CA GLN A 54 -14.20 8.99 -7.71
C GLN A 54 -15.11 9.82 -6.80
N LEU A 55 -14.79 9.90 -5.51
CA LEU A 55 -15.49 10.71 -4.52
C LEU A 55 -14.91 12.13 -4.37
N ASN A 56 -14.03 12.55 -5.28
CA ASN A 56 -13.26 13.81 -5.23
C ASN A 56 -12.38 13.96 -3.98
N PHE A 57 -11.98 12.85 -3.36
CA PHE A 57 -10.91 12.86 -2.36
C PHE A 57 -9.55 12.71 -3.04
N HIS A 58 -8.55 13.39 -2.50
CA HIS A 58 -7.18 13.34 -3.00
C HIS A 58 -6.22 12.92 -1.90
N VAL A 59 -5.38 11.93 -2.19
CA VAL A 59 -4.29 11.53 -1.30
C VAL A 59 -3.25 12.65 -1.25
N ARG A 60 -3.07 13.25 -0.07
CA ARG A 60 -2.10 14.34 0.15
C ARG A 60 -0.69 13.83 0.50
N GLN A 61 -0.60 12.68 1.15
CA GLN A 61 0.63 12.02 1.56
C GLN A 61 0.41 10.51 1.55
N MET A 62 1.39 9.76 1.06
CA MET A 62 1.39 8.30 1.03
C MET A 62 2.74 7.81 1.53
N GLU A 63 2.73 6.93 2.52
CA GLU A 63 3.90 6.19 3.00
C GLU A 63 3.55 4.70 2.93
N LEU A 64 4.43 3.91 2.31
CA LEU A 64 4.21 2.48 2.09
C LEU A 64 5.28 1.68 2.83
N ALA A 65 4.87 0.52 3.33
CA ALA A 65 5.79 -0.42 3.93
C ALA A 65 5.23 -1.84 3.81
N VAL A 66 6.13 -2.82 3.73
CA VAL A 66 5.82 -4.25 3.55
C VAL A 66 6.51 -5.02 4.66
N ALA A 67 5.83 -5.99 5.26
CA ALA A 67 6.42 -6.89 6.25
C ALA A 67 7.47 -7.81 5.59
N GLN A 68 8.50 -8.26 6.33
CA GLN A 68 9.53 -9.16 5.79
C GLN A 68 8.97 -10.49 5.26
N GLU A 69 7.84 -10.96 5.81
CA GLU A 69 7.08 -12.11 5.30
C GLU A 69 6.13 -11.75 4.14
N GLY A 70 6.29 -10.57 3.56
CA GLY A 70 5.37 -9.87 2.64
C GLY A 70 5.09 -10.52 1.28
N GLY A 71 5.32 -11.83 1.15
CA GLY A 71 4.83 -12.67 0.07
C GLY A 71 3.94 -13.84 0.53
N GLN A 72 3.59 -13.96 1.81
CA GLN A 72 2.81 -15.09 2.36
C GLN A 72 1.33 -14.80 2.66
N PHE A 73 0.76 -13.67 2.24
CA PHE A 73 -0.66 -13.36 2.44
C PHE A 73 -1.42 -13.26 1.12
#